data_AF-A0A7S0MF85-F1
#
_entry.id   AF-A0A7S0MF85-F1
#
_cell.length_a   1.000
_cell.length_b   1.000
_cell.length_c   1.000
_cell.angle_alpha   90.00
_cell.angle_beta   90.00
_cell.angle_gamma   90.00
#
_symmetry.space_group_name_H-M   'P 1'
#
loop_
_entity.id
_entity.type
_entity.pdbx_description
1 polymer ?
#
loop_
_entity_poly.entity_id
_entity_poly.type
_entity_poly.pdbx_seq_one_letter_code
_entity_poly.pdbx_strand_id
1 'polypeptide(L)'
;MLRTPSFQKLVVSIDNPHHILATETGVEEILHFNTDDLRRQTIGTFEGPRTDTSLFRAAIQKTGQCEPSKFQIVLYDRYGQDQNKMVTFSPYHDSSGMNCACMMTIEDSEAILLQDAVRSYRCAHALVSVEGPYHLQMINEEFSRIFGFTPQDIPGQSMNIIQSQKTDILRWCTMFQTACEGQLISGSLCLCTRWCIDIRAHLTFTPVVESPNGKVAYVLIQFDAPEELDGFAAGPGTIALPDSCESHPGSSFESSSEQGSQGVCSLGPFADYSPAAAASRGGARFAAAAGRRSDESPAA
;
A
#
# COMPACT_ATOMS: atom_id res chain seq x y z
N MET A 1 12.25 -3.81 25.36
CA MET A 1 12.25 -5.19 24.84
C MET A 1 11.76 -5.12 23.40
N LEU A 2 12.62 -5.39 22.42
CA LEU A 2 12.21 -5.47 21.02
C LEU A 2 11.46 -6.79 20.86
N ARG A 3 10.15 -6.75 20.56
CA ARG A 3 9.42 -7.96 20.15
C ARG A 3 9.99 -8.34 18.79
N THR A 4 10.63 -9.49 18.70
CA THR A 4 10.99 -10.08 17.40
C THR A 4 9.70 -10.28 16.62
N PRO A 5 9.60 -9.85 15.35
CA PRO A 5 8.41 -10.09 14.55
C PRO A 5 8.18 -11.60 14.45
N SER A 6 7.07 -12.08 15.01
CA SER A 6 6.67 -13.47 14.95
C SER A 6 5.90 -13.70 13.66
N PHE A 7 6.60 -14.08 12.60
CA PHE A 7 5.96 -14.62 11.40
C PHE A 7 5.59 -16.09 11.66
N GLN A 8 4.43 -16.51 11.17
CA GLN A 8 3.94 -17.87 11.37
C GLN A 8 3.68 -18.54 10.04
N LYS A 9 4.15 -19.78 9.88
CA LYS A 9 4.10 -20.47 8.58
C LYS A 9 3.14 -21.64 8.56
N LEU A 10 2.49 -21.82 7.41
CA LEU A 10 1.67 -22.96 7.07
C LEU A 10 2.04 -23.46 5.68
N VAL A 11 1.98 -24.77 5.48
CA VAL A 11 2.07 -25.37 4.15
C VAL A 11 0.65 -25.74 3.73
N VAL A 12 0.20 -25.23 2.59
CA VAL A 12 -1.17 -25.38 2.09
C VAL A 12 -1.11 -26.01 0.69
N SER A 13 -2.00 -26.96 0.42
CA SER A 13 -2.14 -27.57 -0.89
C SER A 13 -2.61 -26.55 -1.92
N ILE A 14 -1.99 -26.57 -3.10
CA ILE A 14 -2.43 -25.78 -4.26
C ILE A 14 -3.71 -26.34 -4.90
N ASP A 15 -4.01 -27.62 -4.68
CA ASP A 15 -5.22 -28.26 -5.20
C ASP A 15 -6.46 -27.85 -4.43
N ASN A 16 -7.61 -27.86 -5.10
CA ASN A 16 -8.89 -27.58 -4.46
C ASN A 16 -9.48 -28.89 -3.90
N PRO A 17 -9.91 -28.92 -2.62
CA PRO A 17 -9.88 -27.81 -1.67
C PRO A 17 -8.50 -27.63 -1.03
N HIS A 18 -8.09 -26.37 -0.84
CA HIS A 18 -6.76 -25.97 -0.38
C HIS A 18 -6.52 -26.41 1.08
N HIS A 19 -6.15 -27.67 1.25
CA HIS A 19 -5.93 -28.31 2.55
C HIS A 19 -4.66 -27.81 3.23
N ILE A 20 -4.72 -27.65 4.55
CA ILE A 20 -3.53 -27.32 5.36
C ILE A 20 -2.74 -28.62 5.60
N LEU A 21 -1.55 -28.70 5.04
CA LEU A 21 -0.67 -29.88 5.11
C LEU A 21 0.22 -29.86 6.36
N ALA A 22 0.71 -28.68 6.73
CA ALA A 22 1.56 -28.48 7.91
C ALA A 22 1.38 -27.06 8.47
N THR A 23 1.71 -26.88 9.75
CA THR A 23 1.63 -25.59 10.45
C THR A 23 2.72 -25.52 11.52
N GLU A 24 3.26 -24.33 11.76
CA GLU A 24 4.10 -24.03 12.92
C GLU A 24 3.24 -23.78 14.17
N THR A 25 3.82 -23.96 15.36
CA THR A 25 3.12 -23.83 16.64
C THR A 25 2.63 -22.41 16.92
N GLY A 26 3.33 -21.38 16.44
CA GLY A 26 2.92 -20.00 16.73
C GLY A 26 1.69 -19.54 15.95
N VAL A 27 1.16 -20.33 15.00
CA VAL A 27 -0.19 -20.09 14.44
C VAL A 27 -1.26 -20.10 15.53
N GLU A 28 -1.09 -20.96 16.55
CA GLU A 28 -1.98 -21.03 17.71
C GLU A 28 -1.93 -19.73 18.54
N GLU A 29 -0.79 -19.06 18.60
CA GLU A 29 -0.64 -17.79 19.33
C GLU A 29 -1.37 -16.64 18.62
N ILE A 30 -1.39 -16.63 17.28
CA ILE A 30 -1.96 -15.51 16.51
C ILE A 30 -3.44 -15.68 16.17
N LEU A 31 -3.89 -16.91 15.87
CA LEU A 31 -5.25 -17.19 15.41
C LEU A 31 -6.00 -18.15 16.34
N HIS A 32 -5.38 -18.56 17.47
CA HIS A 32 -5.98 -19.39 18.50
C HIS A 32 -6.38 -20.82 18.07
N PHE A 33 -6.14 -21.21 16.82
CA PHE A 33 -6.43 -22.57 16.35
C PHE A 33 -5.42 -23.57 16.89
N ASN A 34 -5.91 -24.72 17.36
CA ASN A 34 -5.05 -25.82 17.70
C ASN A 34 -4.41 -26.39 16.42
N THR A 35 -3.09 -26.57 16.45
CA THR A 35 -2.32 -26.98 15.26
C THR A 35 -2.64 -28.39 14.77
N ASP A 36 -3.04 -29.31 15.65
CA ASP A 36 -3.43 -30.67 15.26
C ASP A 36 -4.79 -30.68 14.56
N ASP A 37 -5.72 -29.83 15.00
CA ASP A 37 -7.02 -29.66 14.34
C ASP A 37 -6.87 -29.06 12.95
N LEU A 38 -5.94 -28.10 12.75
CA LEU A 38 -5.73 -27.42 11.47
C LEU A 38 -5.29 -28.35 10.34
N ARG A 39 -4.50 -29.40 10.61
CA ARG A 39 -3.95 -30.31 9.58
C ARG A 39 -4.99 -31.08 8.77
N ARG A 40 -6.26 -31.02 9.17
CA ARG A 40 -7.39 -31.67 8.48
C ARG A 40 -8.37 -30.67 7.89
N GLN A 41 -8.09 -29.39 8.05
CA GLN A 41 -8.94 -28.30 7.59
C GLN A 41 -8.47 -27.77 6.25
N THR A 42 -9.28 -26.86 5.71
CA THR A 42 -8.92 -26.07 4.53
C THR A 42 -8.52 -24.67 4.98
N ILE A 43 -7.82 -23.93 4.12
CA ILE A 43 -7.50 -22.53 4.40
C ILE A 43 -8.76 -21.66 4.60
N GLY A 44 -9.92 -22.13 4.11
CA GLY A 44 -11.23 -21.51 4.32
C GLY A 44 -11.64 -21.40 5.78
N THR A 45 -11.00 -22.15 6.70
CA THR A 45 -11.22 -22.02 8.14
C THR A 45 -10.78 -20.66 8.70
N PHE A 46 -9.89 -19.95 8.01
CA PHE A 46 -9.49 -18.58 8.38
C PHE A 46 -10.36 -17.51 7.71
N GLU A 47 -11.24 -17.89 6.78
CA GLU A 47 -12.11 -16.96 6.06
C GLU A 47 -13.39 -16.66 6.85
N GLY A 48 -13.87 -15.44 6.74
CA GLY A 48 -15.18 -15.04 7.26
C GLY A 48 -15.83 -13.97 6.40
N PRO A 49 -16.92 -13.34 6.87
CA PRO A 49 -17.75 -12.44 6.05
C PRO A 49 -17.02 -11.25 5.43
N ARG A 50 -15.91 -10.82 6.05
CA ARG A 50 -15.10 -9.67 5.62
C ARG A 50 -13.85 -10.06 4.84
N THR A 51 -13.55 -11.36 4.74
CA THR A 51 -12.36 -11.85 4.04
C THR A 51 -12.56 -11.71 2.53
N ASP A 52 -11.58 -11.12 1.82
CA ASP A 52 -11.57 -11.15 0.35
C ASP A 52 -11.11 -12.53 -0.15
N THR A 53 -12.06 -13.47 -0.14
CA THR A 53 -11.85 -14.85 -0.62
C THR A 53 -11.36 -14.89 -2.07
N SER A 54 -11.73 -13.91 -2.90
CA SER A 54 -11.32 -13.89 -4.31
C SER A 54 -9.83 -13.58 -4.43
N LEU A 55 -9.35 -12.57 -3.72
CA LEU A 55 -7.92 -12.26 -3.61
C LEU A 55 -7.14 -13.44 -3.04
N PHE A 56 -7.67 -14.07 -1.98
CA PHE A 56 -7.03 -15.19 -1.29
C PHE A 56 -6.83 -16.41 -2.21
N ARG A 57 -7.85 -16.76 -3.01
CA ARG A 57 -7.77 -17.85 -3.98
C ARG A 57 -6.87 -17.51 -5.16
N ALA A 58 -6.96 -16.28 -5.68
CA ALA A 58 -6.11 -15.81 -6.76
C ALA A 58 -4.62 -15.87 -6.38
N ALA A 59 -4.30 -15.55 -5.13
CA ALA A 59 -2.95 -15.66 -4.58
C ALA A 59 -2.40 -17.09 -4.60
N ILE A 60 -3.17 -18.07 -4.09
CA ILE A 60 -2.78 -19.48 -4.12
C ILE A 60 -2.58 -19.96 -5.56
N GLN A 61 -3.47 -19.58 -6.48
CA GLN A 61 -3.36 -19.93 -7.90
C GLN A 61 -2.09 -19.37 -8.55
N LYS A 62 -1.76 -18.10 -8.30
CA LYS A 62 -0.51 -17.47 -8.76
C LYS A 62 0.71 -18.21 -8.20
N THR A 63 0.67 -18.60 -6.93
CA THR A 63 1.76 -19.36 -6.30
C THR A 63 1.89 -20.77 -6.89
N GLY A 64 0.80 -21.39 -7.33
CA GLY A 64 0.83 -22.60 -8.16
C GLY A 64 1.60 -22.42 -9.48
N GLN A 65 1.61 -21.20 -10.03
CA GLN A 65 2.38 -20.81 -11.22
C GLN A 65 3.80 -20.32 -10.88
N CYS A 66 4.28 -20.58 -9.67
CA CYS A 66 5.56 -20.12 -9.14
C CYS A 66 5.69 -18.60 -8.96
N GLU A 67 4.57 -17.87 -8.92
CA GLU A 67 4.55 -16.44 -8.63
C GLU A 67 4.19 -16.18 -7.16
N PRO A 68 5.10 -15.63 -6.35
CA PRO A 68 4.77 -15.27 -4.97
C PRO A 68 3.78 -14.11 -4.95
N SER A 69 3.01 -14.02 -3.88
CA SER A 69 2.11 -12.90 -3.63
C SER A 69 2.17 -12.47 -2.19
N LYS A 70 2.08 -11.16 -1.96
CA LYS A 70 2.04 -10.54 -0.63
C LYS A 70 0.93 -9.50 -0.62
N PHE A 71 0.05 -9.56 0.37
CA PHE A 71 -1.07 -8.64 0.50
C PHE A 71 -1.65 -8.67 1.91
N GLN A 72 -2.35 -7.60 2.25
CA GLN A 72 -3.15 -7.53 3.46
C GLN A 72 -4.53 -8.16 3.26
N ILE A 73 -5.00 -8.88 4.28
CA ILE A 73 -6.32 -9.51 4.30
C ILE A 73 -6.87 -9.62 5.72
N VAL A 74 -8.19 -9.69 5.84
CA VAL A 74 -8.88 -10.00 7.10
C VAL A 74 -8.95 -11.52 7.27
N LEU A 75 -8.36 -12.03 8.35
CA LEU A 75 -8.50 -13.43 8.77
C LEU A 75 -9.30 -13.51 10.07
N TYR A 76 -9.96 -14.64 10.28
CA TYR A 76 -10.74 -14.92 11.49
C TYR A 76 -10.02 -15.92 12.37
N ASP A 77 -10.05 -15.68 13.67
CA ASP A 77 -9.53 -16.61 14.67
C ASP A 77 -10.56 -17.69 15.04
N ARG A 78 -10.18 -18.63 15.91
CA ARG A 78 -11.07 -19.74 16.34
C ARG A 78 -12.40 -19.25 16.95
N TYR A 79 -12.45 -18.02 17.47
CA TYR A 79 -13.59 -17.43 18.16
C TYR A 79 -14.44 -16.56 17.23
N GLY A 80 -14.09 -16.48 15.94
CA GLY A 80 -14.76 -15.65 14.97
C GLY A 80 -14.43 -14.16 15.10
N GLN A 81 -13.35 -13.80 15.77
CA GLN A 81 -12.85 -12.42 15.79
C GLN A 81 -12.02 -12.15 14.55
N ASP A 82 -12.28 -11.03 13.89
CA ASP A 82 -11.51 -10.62 12.73
C ASP A 82 -10.17 -9.96 13.11
N GLN A 83 -9.17 -10.19 12.28
CA GLN A 83 -7.82 -9.65 12.44
C GLN A 83 -7.25 -9.24 11.09
N ASN A 84 -6.74 -8.01 10.98
CA ASN A 84 -5.98 -7.58 9.82
C ASN A 84 -4.59 -8.23 9.85
N LYS A 85 -4.30 -9.05 8.84
CA LYS A 85 -3.02 -9.75 8.72
C LYS A 85 -2.37 -9.41 7.39
N MET A 86 -1.05 -9.41 7.41
CA MET A 86 -0.24 -9.47 6.20
C MET A 86 -0.01 -10.95 5.88
N VAL A 87 -0.38 -11.37 4.67
CA VAL A 87 -0.19 -12.74 4.21
C VAL A 87 0.75 -12.75 3.02
N THR A 88 1.71 -13.67 3.06
CA THR A 88 2.59 -13.97 1.93
C THR A 88 2.39 -15.41 1.50
N PHE A 89 2.09 -15.66 0.23
CA PHE A 89 2.16 -16.97 -0.38
C PHE A 89 3.42 -17.08 -1.22
N SER A 90 4.21 -18.13 -0.99
CA SER A 90 5.39 -18.45 -1.79
C SER A 90 5.40 -19.92 -2.22
N PRO A 91 5.99 -20.26 -3.39
CA PRO A 91 5.98 -21.63 -3.89
C PRO A 91 6.75 -22.56 -2.94
N TYR A 92 6.18 -23.73 -2.66
CA TYR A 92 6.82 -24.76 -1.85
C TYR A 92 7.21 -25.93 -2.75
N HIS A 93 8.52 -26.16 -2.85
CA HIS A 93 9.09 -27.21 -3.67
C HIS A 93 9.40 -28.45 -2.84
N ASP A 94 9.11 -29.62 -3.40
CA ASP A 94 9.58 -30.88 -2.82
C ASP A 94 11.09 -31.09 -3.07
N SER A 95 11.62 -32.22 -2.61
CA SER A 95 13.02 -32.58 -2.83
C SER A 95 13.42 -32.76 -4.30
N SER A 96 12.45 -32.89 -5.22
CA SER A 96 12.68 -32.97 -6.66
C SER A 96 12.70 -31.60 -7.34
N GLY A 97 12.38 -30.53 -6.61
CA GLY A 97 12.27 -29.17 -7.16
C GLY A 97 10.92 -28.89 -7.84
N MET A 98 9.95 -29.81 -7.73
CA MET A 98 8.60 -29.62 -8.27
C MET A 98 7.76 -28.83 -7.26
N ASN A 99 7.00 -27.86 -7.75
CA ASN A 99 6.06 -27.09 -6.94
C ASN A 99 4.90 -28.01 -6.53
N CYS A 100 4.79 -28.32 -5.25
CA CYS A 100 3.82 -29.29 -4.74
C CYS A 100 2.80 -28.67 -3.77
N ALA A 101 3.09 -27.47 -3.24
CA ALA A 101 2.26 -26.76 -2.29
C ALA A 101 2.58 -25.26 -2.31
N CYS A 102 1.86 -24.46 -1.53
CA CYS A 102 2.23 -23.09 -1.22
C CYS A 102 2.58 -22.96 0.26
N MET A 103 3.65 -22.22 0.55
CA MET A 103 3.97 -21.76 1.90
C MET A 103 3.23 -20.44 2.15
N MET A 104 2.33 -20.45 3.11
CA MET A 104 1.63 -19.26 3.61
C MET A 104 2.34 -18.75 4.86
N THR A 105 2.78 -17.50 4.85
CA THR A 105 3.30 -16.80 6.01
C THR A 105 2.28 -15.77 6.48
N ILE A 106 1.98 -15.76 7.78
CA ILE A 106 1.05 -14.83 8.41
C ILE A 106 1.82 -13.93 9.37
N GLU A 107 1.61 -12.63 9.23
CA GLU A 107 2.20 -11.56 10.03
C GLU A 107 1.09 -10.60 10.49
N ASP A 108 1.32 -9.91 11.61
CA ASP A 108 0.46 -8.80 11.99
C ASP A 108 0.56 -7.69 10.94
N SER A 109 -0.58 -7.13 10.54
CA SER A 109 -0.59 -5.95 9.69
C SER A 109 -0.28 -4.70 10.51
N GLU A 110 0.54 -3.82 9.96
CA GLU A 110 0.81 -2.49 10.53
C GLU A 110 -0.21 -1.45 10.07
N ALA A 111 -1.25 -1.85 9.34
CA ALA A 111 -2.30 -0.95 8.89
C ALA A 111 -3.19 -0.50 10.04
N ILE A 112 -3.58 0.76 9.97
CA ILE A 112 -4.49 1.38 10.93
C ILE A 112 -5.88 1.53 10.33
N LEU A 113 -6.90 1.65 11.18
CA LEU A 113 -8.25 1.96 10.72
C LEU A 113 -8.33 3.43 10.30
N LEU A 114 -9.16 3.74 9.30
CA LEU A 114 -9.43 5.11 8.88
C LEU A 114 -9.76 6.04 10.05
N GLN A 115 -10.62 5.61 10.96
CA GLN A 115 -10.99 6.38 12.15
C GLN A 115 -9.80 6.76 13.05
N ASP A 116 -8.76 5.94 13.07
CA ASP A 116 -7.54 6.20 13.84
C ASP A 116 -6.61 7.14 13.07
N ALA A 117 -6.58 7.02 11.73
CA ALA A 117 -5.83 7.90 10.84
C ALA A 117 -6.34 9.35 10.79
N VAL A 118 -7.58 9.61 11.19
CA VAL A 118 -8.13 10.98 11.33
C VAL A 118 -7.97 11.57 12.74
N ARG A 119 -7.49 10.81 13.72
CA ARG A 119 -7.25 11.36 15.06
C ARG A 119 -6.09 12.36 15.01
N SER A 120 -6.18 13.41 15.80
CA SER A 120 -5.23 14.53 15.78
C SER A 120 -3.79 14.06 16.06
N TYR A 121 -2.97 13.99 15.01
CA TYR A 121 -1.52 13.86 15.11
C TYR A 121 -0.89 15.21 15.40
N ARG A 122 0.17 15.21 16.21
CA ARG A 122 0.98 16.40 16.50
C ARG A 122 2.03 16.71 15.43
N CYS A 123 2.19 15.83 14.45
CA CYS A 123 3.06 16.03 13.29
C CYS A 123 2.25 16.38 12.05
N ALA A 124 2.93 16.95 11.05
CA ALA A 124 2.34 17.14 9.74
C ALA A 124 1.96 15.80 9.12
N HIS A 125 0.76 15.70 8.57
CA HIS A 125 0.33 14.51 7.87
C HIS A 125 -0.67 14.82 6.75
N ALA A 126 -0.73 13.89 5.82
CA ALA A 126 -1.66 13.88 4.72
C ALA A 126 -2.27 12.48 4.56
N LEU A 127 -3.57 12.42 4.23
CA LEU A 127 -4.25 11.19 3.86
C LEU A 127 -4.43 11.16 2.35
N VAL A 128 -3.99 10.08 1.71
CA VAL A 128 -3.96 9.94 0.25
C VAL A 128 -4.71 8.69 -0.15
N SER A 129 -5.56 8.76 -1.18
CA SER A 129 -6.21 7.56 -1.74
C SER A 129 -5.18 6.63 -2.40
N VAL A 130 -5.37 5.31 -2.29
CA VAL A 130 -4.58 4.34 -3.06
C VAL A 130 -5.05 4.20 -4.51
N GLU A 131 -6.22 4.75 -4.84
CA GLU A 131 -6.71 4.71 -6.21
C GLU A 131 -5.99 5.78 -7.04
N GLY A 132 -5.47 5.37 -8.19
CA GLY A 132 -4.86 6.30 -9.14
C GLY A 132 -5.85 7.40 -9.51
N PRO A 133 -5.44 8.68 -9.52
CA PRO A 133 -4.07 9.20 -9.49
C PRO A 133 -3.55 9.62 -8.09
N TYR A 134 -3.88 8.89 -7.03
CA TYR A 134 -3.41 9.11 -5.65
C TYR A 134 -3.75 10.50 -5.12
N HIS A 135 -5.05 10.81 -5.14
CA HIS A 135 -5.55 12.11 -4.70
C HIS A 135 -5.41 12.31 -3.19
N LEU A 136 -4.96 13.50 -2.81
CA LEU A 136 -5.00 13.99 -1.44
C LEU A 136 -6.46 14.12 -1.00
N GLN A 137 -6.78 13.48 0.12
CA GLN A 137 -8.11 13.52 0.73
C GLN A 137 -8.18 14.52 1.87
N MET A 138 -7.09 14.62 2.64
CA MET A 138 -7.02 15.47 3.82
C MET A 138 -5.57 15.84 4.12
N ILE A 139 -5.38 17.03 4.68
CA ILE A 139 -4.15 17.46 5.34
C ILE A 139 -4.51 18.06 6.71
N ASN A 140 -3.54 18.13 7.62
CA ASN A 140 -3.72 18.86 8.87
C ASN A 140 -3.09 20.27 8.84
N GLU A 141 -3.26 20.99 9.95
CA GLU A 141 -2.72 22.34 10.13
C GLU A 141 -1.18 22.37 10.07
N GLU A 142 -0.51 21.36 10.63
CA GLU A 142 0.96 21.28 10.58
C GLU A 142 1.49 21.08 9.15
N PHE A 143 0.81 20.26 8.34
CA PHE A 143 1.12 20.15 6.92
C PHE A 143 0.95 21.50 6.24
N SER A 144 -0.14 22.22 6.56
CA SER A 144 -0.41 23.54 6.00
C SER A 144 0.67 24.55 6.34
N ARG A 145 1.15 24.52 7.59
CA ARG A 145 2.23 25.39 8.08
C ARG A 145 3.56 25.13 7.37
N ILE A 146 3.91 23.87 7.13
CA ILE A 146 5.19 23.50 6.50
C ILE A 146 5.17 23.76 5.00
N PHE A 147 4.12 23.31 4.31
CA PHE A 147 4.09 23.32 2.85
C PHE A 147 3.38 24.53 2.25
N GLY A 148 2.63 25.30 3.04
CA GLY A 148 1.91 26.49 2.58
C GLY A 148 0.60 26.20 1.82
N PHE A 149 0.09 24.97 1.90
CA PHE A 149 -1.20 24.58 1.32
C PHE A 149 -2.28 24.59 2.39
N THR A 150 -3.46 25.11 2.08
CA THR A 150 -4.61 25.06 2.97
C THR A 150 -5.49 23.85 2.65
N PRO A 151 -6.33 23.36 3.58
CA PRO A 151 -7.28 22.29 3.29
C PRO A 151 -8.21 22.58 2.09
N GLN A 152 -8.44 23.86 1.77
CA GLN A 152 -9.25 24.27 0.61
C GLN A 152 -8.52 24.08 -0.72
N ASP A 153 -7.19 24.06 -0.72
CA ASP A 153 -6.37 23.81 -1.92
C ASP A 153 -6.34 22.32 -2.30
N ILE A 154 -6.71 21.42 -1.38
CA ILE A 154 -6.50 19.98 -1.49
C ILE A 154 -7.41 19.24 -2.49
N PRO A 155 -8.72 19.54 -2.59
CA PRO A 155 -9.61 18.75 -3.43
C PRO A 155 -9.10 18.60 -4.87
N GLY A 156 -8.96 17.35 -5.32
CA GLY A 156 -8.49 17.00 -6.66
C GLY A 156 -6.97 17.08 -6.87
N GLN A 157 -6.21 17.56 -5.89
CA GLN A 157 -4.75 17.55 -5.98
C GLN A 157 -4.19 16.15 -5.78
N SER A 158 -3.08 15.87 -6.45
CA SER A 158 -2.26 14.67 -6.19
C SER A 158 -1.09 15.04 -5.30
N MET A 159 -0.41 14.04 -4.74
CA MET A 159 0.83 14.26 -3.96
C MET A 159 1.96 14.90 -4.76
N ASN A 160 1.84 15.01 -6.08
CA ASN A 160 2.87 15.64 -6.91
C ASN A 160 3.06 17.14 -6.60
N ILE A 161 2.09 17.78 -5.93
CA ILE A 161 2.18 19.21 -5.55
C ILE A 161 3.35 19.53 -4.61
N ILE A 162 3.88 18.53 -3.88
CA ILE A 162 5.03 18.70 -2.98
C ILE A 162 6.31 18.05 -3.51
N GLN A 163 6.30 17.51 -4.74
CA GLN A 163 7.51 16.94 -5.34
C GLN A 163 8.38 18.05 -5.92
N SER A 164 9.68 17.98 -5.66
CA SER A 164 10.69 18.87 -6.24
C SER A 164 11.47 18.15 -7.34
N GLN A 165 12.27 18.89 -8.11
CA GLN A 165 13.16 18.29 -9.11
C GLN A 165 14.22 17.35 -8.48
N LYS A 166 14.45 17.48 -7.17
CA LYS A 166 15.37 16.65 -6.39
C LYS A 166 14.68 15.46 -5.72
N THR A 167 13.36 15.32 -5.83
CA THR A 167 12.65 14.17 -5.27
C THR A 167 13.10 12.90 -5.98
N ASP A 168 13.53 11.90 -5.20
CA ASP A 168 13.79 10.56 -5.72
C ASP A 168 12.46 9.88 -6.03
N ILE A 169 12.02 10.01 -7.29
CA ILE A 169 10.72 9.52 -7.77
C ILE A 169 10.63 8.00 -7.66
N LEU A 170 11.73 7.27 -7.88
CA LEU A 170 11.73 5.80 -7.79
C LEU A 170 11.50 5.36 -6.34
N ARG A 171 12.19 6.01 -5.38
CA ARG A 171 11.99 5.76 -3.96
C ARG A 171 10.59 6.17 -3.51
N TRP A 172 10.09 7.31 -3.97
CA TRP A 172 8.71 7.76 -3.71
C TRP A 172 7.68 6.71 -4.14
N CYS A 173 7.77 6.25 -5.40
CA CYS A 173 6.86 5.25 -5.94
C CYS A 173 6.96 3.92 -5.19
N THR A 174 8.19 3.50 -4.85
CA THR A 174 8.41 2.28 -4.06
C THR A 174 7.76 2.39 -2.69
N MET A 175 7.96 3.50 -1.97
CA MET A 175 7.34 3.71 -0.66
C MET A 175 5.82 3.71 -0.73
N PHE A 176 5.24 4.37 -1.73
CA PHE A 176 3.80 4.41 -1.91
C PHE A 176 3.23 3.02 -2.25
N GLN A 177 3.88 2.28 -3.15
CA GLN A 177 3.49 0.93 -3.54
C GLN A 177 3.55 -0.05 -2.36
N THR A 178 4.65 -0.03 -1.60
CA THR A 178 4.82 -0.83 -0.38
C THR A 178 3.72 -0.54 0.65
N ALA A 179 3.32 0.73 0.80
CA ALA A 179 2.19 1.09 1.64
C ALA A 179 0.84 0.59 1.09
N CYS A 180 0.62 0.66 -0.22
CA CYS A 180 -0.59 0.10 -0.85
C CYS A 180 -0.70 -1.42 -0.66
N GLU A 181 0.43 -2.12 -0.54
CA GLU A 181 0.48 -3.55 -0.25
C GLU A 181 0.18 -3.88 1.22
N GLY A 182 0.02 -2.86 2.07
CA GLY A 182 -0.32 -3.01 3.48
C GLY A 182 0.88 -3.02 4.43
N GLN A 183 2.05 -2.56 3.97
CA GLN A 183 3.27 -2.50 4.79
C GLN A 183 3.59 -1.07 5.22
N LEU A 184 4.04 -0.89 6.46
CA LEU A 184 4.59 0.40 6.89
C LEU A 184 5.99 0.58 6.29
N ILE A 185 6.26 1.78 5.78
CA ILE A 185 7.59 2.11 5.24
C ILE A 185 7.95 3.56 5.54
N SER A 186 9.21 3.78 5.89
CA SER A 186 9.74 5.12 6.17
C SER A 186 11.00 5.41 5.38
N GLY A 187 11.28 6.69 5.14
CA GLY A 187 12.43 7.12 4.36
C GLY A 187 12.53 8.63 4.25
N SER A 188 13.71 9.13 3.92
CA SER A 188 13.93 10.56 3.73
C SER A 188 13.90 10.93 2.25
N LEU A 189 13.16 11.98 1.92
CA LEU A 189 13.01 12.50 0.55
C LEU A 189 13.18 14.03 0.55
N CYS A 190 13.64 14.56 -0.58
CA CYS A 190 13.59 15.99 -0.85
C CYS A 190 12.20 16.34 -1.41
N LEU A 191 11.57 17.37 -0.87
CA LEU A 191 10.24 17.86 -1.22
C LEU A 191 10.30 19.37 -1.48
N CYS A 192 9.24 19.93 -2.05
CA CYS A 192 9.10 21.36 -2.29
C CYS A 192 7.88 21.94 -1.57
N THR A 193 8.04 23.10 -0.95
CA THR A 193 6.90 23.89 -0.46
C THR A 193 6.23 24.65 -1.60
N ARG A 194 5.05 25.24 -1.34
CA ARG A 194 4.33 26.10 -2.29
C ARG A 194 5.16 27.30 -2.79
N TRP A 195 6.18 27.71 -2.04
CA TRP A 195 7.09 28.81 -2.39
C TRP A 195 8.36 28.34 -3.11
N CYS A 196 8.38 27.09 -3.60
CA CYS A 196 9.53 26.49 -4.28
C CYS A 196 10.77 26.35 -3.39
N ILE A 197 10.60 26.23 -2.06
CA ILE A 197 11.69 25.99 -1.13
C ILE A 197 11.88 24.47 -1.00
N ASP A 198 13.08 23.99 -1.28
CA ASP A 198 13.44 22.59 -1.11
C ASP A 198 13.64 22.27 0.39
N ILE A 199 12.93 21.25 0.86
CA ILE A 199 13.08 20.71 2.21
C ILE A 199 13.45 19.23 2.14
N ARG A 200 14.22 18.75 3.11
CA ARG A 200 14.41 17.31 3.34
C ARG A 200 13.53 16.91 4.52
N ALA A 201 12.60 16.00 4.28
CA ALA A 201 11.75 15.45 5.34
C ALA A 201 12.01 13.95 5.50
N HIS A 202 11.84 13.45 6.72
CA HIS A 202 11.64 12.02 6.93
C HIS A 202 10.15 11.73 6.85
N LEU A 203 9.76 10.77 6.01
CA LEU A 203 8.36 10.42 5.76
C LEU A 203 8.10 9.01 6.28
N THR A 204 6.92 8.81 6.87
CA THR A 204 6.40 7.49 7.23
C THR A 204 5.06 7.28 6.53
N PHE A 205 4.96 6.21 5.75
CA PHE A 205 3.78 5.82 4.99
C PHE A 205 3.13 4.67 5.75
N THR A 206 1.95 4.95 6.30
CA THR A 206 1.17 3.98 7.06
C THR A 206 -0.05 3.57 6.24
N PRO A 207 -0.26 2.26 5.98
CA PRO A 207 -1.45 1.80 5.29
C PRO A 207 -2.69 2.05 6.14
N VAL A 208 -3.77 2.48 5.49
CA VAL A 208 -5.05 2.76 6.14
C VAL A 208 -6.14 1.93 5.50
N VAL A 209 -6.78 1.10 6.32
CA VAL A 209 -7.89 0.26 5.88
C VAL A 209 -9.24 0.88 6.21
N GLU A 210 -10.19 0.65 5.31
CA GLU A 210 -11.58 0.98 5.53
C GLU A 210 -12.34 -0.26 6.02
N SER A 211 -13.17 -0.05 7.04
CA SER A 211 -14.12 -1.09 7.47
C SER A 211 -15.31 -1.06 6.50
N PRO A 212 -15.80 -2.21 5.97
CA PRO A 212 -15.57 -3.55 6.50
C PRO A 212 -14.57 -4.43 5.72
N ASN A 213 -14.12 -4.12 4.52
CA ASN A 213 -13.36 -5.13 3.74
C ASN A 213 -11.90 -5.35 4.20
N GLY A 214 -11.36 -4.48 5.06
CA GLY A 214 -9.95 -4.56 5.49
C GLY A 214 -8.95 -4.38 4.34
N LYS A 215 -9.43 -3.89 3.20
CA LYS A 215 -8.60 -3.48 2.07
C LYS A 215 -7.97 -2.14 2.40
N VAL A 216 -6.70 -1.98 2.03
CA VAL A 216 -6.03 -0.67 2.09
C VAL A 216 -6.75 0.25 1.11
N ALA A 217 -7.34 1.32 1.63
CA ALA A 217 -8.08 2.31 0.86
C ALA A 217 -7.32 3.65 0.80
N TYR A 218 -6.49 3.92 1.80
CA TYR A 218 -5.70 5.13 1.90
C TYR A 218 -4.28 4.82 2.40
N VAL A 219 -3.39 5.79 2.22
CA VAL A 219 -2.08 5.86 2.86
C VAL A 219 -2.03 7.14 3.68
N LEU A 220 -1.72 7.01 4.96
CA LEU A 220 -1.40 8.14 5.82
C LEU A 220 0.11 8.40 5.70
N ILE A 221 0.47 9.59 5.24
CA ILE A 221 1.85 10.04 5.14
C ILE A 221 2.11 11.03 6.26
N GLN A 222 3.04 10.69 7.16
CA GLN A 222 3.52 11.57 8.22
C GLN A 222 4.86 12.19 7.83
N PHE A 223 5.06 13.46 8.17
CA PHE A 223 6.25 14.23 7.84
C PHE A 223 6.95 14.66 9.14
N ASP A 224 8.11 14.06 9.40
CA ASP A 224 8.93 14.31 10.56
C ASP A 224 10.12 15.22 10.20
N ALA A 225 10.34 16.21 11.06
CA ALA A 225 11.52 17.09 11.07
C ALA A 225 11.97 17.59 9.68
N PRO A 226 11.19 18.45 9.02
CA PRO A 226 11.64 19.05 7.77
C PRO A 226 12.87 19.94 8.04
N GLU A 227 14.00 19.57 7.46
CA GLU A 227 15.22 20.37 7.44
C GLU A 227 15.24 21.17 6.14
N GLU A 228 15.39 22.50 6.24
CA GLU A 228 15.63 23.32 5.08
C GLU A 228 16.99 22.98 4.48
N LEU A 229 17.03 22.73 3.17
CA LEU A 229 18.30 22.50 2.49
C LEU A 229 18.91 23.87 2.17
N ASP A 230 19.88 24.28 2.99
CA ASP A 230 20.69 25.49 2.82
C ASP A 230 21.25 25.59 1.38
N GLY A 231 20.48 26.24 0.51
CA GLY A 231 20.80 26.43 -0.91
C GLY A 231 20.53 27.84 -1.41
N PHE A 232 19.86 28.66 -0.61
CA PHE A 232 19.86 30.11 -0.73
C PHE A 232 20.23 30.68 0.63
N ALA A 233 21.39 31.31 0.72
CA ALA A 233 21.75 32.15 1.86
C ALA A 233 20.81 33.36 1.91
N ALA A 234 19.56 33.15 2.33
CA ALA A 234 18.77 34.20 2.95
C ALA A 234 19.22 34.24 4.41
N GLY A 235 19.68 35.41 4.88
CA GLY A 235 20.17 35.59 6.24
C GLY A 235 19.17 35.17 7.31
N PRO A 236 19.57 35.15 8.60
CA PRO A 236 18.76 34.65 9.71
C PRO A 236 17.51 35.50 9.90
N GLY A 237 16.45 35.16 9.16
CA GLY A 237 15.12 35.70 9.27
C GLY A 237 14.22 34.58 9.71
N THR A 238 13.92 34.54 11.01
CA THR A 238 12.71 33.91 11.53
C THR A 238 11.58 34.14 10.53
N ILE A 239 11.00 33.07 9.99
CA ILE A 239 9.73 33.16 9.27
C ILE A 239 8.68 33.53 10.31
N ALA A 240 8.58 34.83 10.60
CA ALA A 240 7.41 35.41 11.22
C ALA A 240 6.29 35.20 10.20
N LEU A 241 5.34 34.32 10.55
CA LEU A 241 4.04 34.28 9.90
C LEU A 241 3.52 35.73 9.87
N PRO A 242 3.00 36.24 8.75
CA PRO A 242 2.40 37.56 8.72
C PRO A 242 1.22 37.56 9.69
N ASP A 243 1.43 38.19 10.84
CA ASP A 243 0.35 38.54 11.75
C ASP A 243 -0.61 39.48 11.00
N SER A 244 -1.88 39.09 10.99
CA SER A 244 -3.03 39.96 10.81
C SER A 244 -3.27 40.50 9.40
N CYS A 245 -4.30 39.94 8.76
CA CYS A 245 -5.12 40.67 7.79
C CYS A 245 -5.82 41.84 8.52
N GLU A 246 -5.19 43.01 8.60
CA GLU A 246 -5.90 44.25 8.87
C GLU A 246 -6.59 44.72 7.59
N SER A 247 -7.91 44.59 7.61
CA SER A 247 -8.82 45.13 6.61
C SER A 247 -8.72 46.66 6.56
N HIS A 248 -8.25 47.21 5.45
CA HIS A 248 -8.50 48.61 5.09
C HIS A 248 -9.44 48.72 3.89
N PRO A 249 -10.41 49.65 3.92
CA PRO A 249 -11.42 49.78 2.89
C PRO A 249 -10.92 50.65 1.73
N GLY A 250 -11.17 50.15 0.51
CA GLY A 250 -11.56 50.92 -0.66
C GLY A 250 -10.73 52.14 -1.05
N SER A 251 -9.77 51.94 -1.96
CA SER A 251 -9.43 52.95 -2.95
C SER A 251 -9.55 52.37 -4.36
N SER A 252 -10.43 52.99 -5.13
CA SER A 252 -10.63 52.78 -6.55
C SER A 252 -9.38 53.20 -7.30
N PHE A 253 -8.83 52.36 -8.18
CA PHE A 253 -8.04 52.86 -9.31
C PHE A 253 -8.04 51.91 -10.50
N GLU A 254 -7.96 52.54 -11.66
CA GLU A 254 -8.30 52.07 -12.99
C GLU A 254 -7.32 51.08 -13.62
N SER A 255 -7.89 50.36 -14.59
CA SER A 255 -7.33 49.53 -15.64
C SER A 255 -5.90 49.84 -16.11
N SER A 256 -5.12 48.79 -16.29
CA SER A 256 -4.19 48.65 -17.43
C SER A 256 -3.98 47.19 -17.76
N SER A 257 -4.32 46.84 -19.00
CA SER A 257 -4.12 45.55 -19.64
C SER A 257 -2.66 45.35 -20.00
N GLU A 258 -1.99 44.38 -19.38
CA GLU A 258 -0.73 43.82 -19.89
C GLU A 258 -0.91 42.33 -20.17
N GLN A 259 -0.80 42.00 -21.46
CA GLN A 259 -0.68 40.63 -21.96
C GLN A 259 0.71 40.10 -21.60
N GLY A 260 0.79 39.35 -20.51
CA GLY A 260 1.97 38.59 -20.10
C GLY A 260 1.83 37.12 -20.45
N SER A 261 2.56 36.69 -21.47
CA SER A 261 2.74 35.28 -21.89
C SER A 261 3.14 34.39 -20.71
N GLN A 262 2.22 33.54 -20.25
CA GLN A 262 2.52 32.44 -19.34
C GLN A 262 3.22 31.30 -20.11
N GLY A 263 4.53 31.16 -19.88
CA GLY A 263 5.27 29.96 -20.23
C GLY A 263 4.86 28.82 -19.29
N VAL A 264 3.87 28.04 -19.70
CA VAL A 264 3.48 26.80 -19.02
C VAL A 264 4.58 25.77 -19.29
N CYS A 265 5.35 25.40 -18.28
CA CYS A 265 6.16 24.18 -18.33
C CYS A 265 5.21 22.97 -18.30
N SER A 266 4.69 22.61 -19.47
CA SER A 266 3.99 21.36 -19.70
C SER A 266 4.99 20.21 -19.60
N LEU A 267 5.22 19.71 -18.39
CA LEU A 267 5.67 18.34 -18.21
C LEU A 267 4.52 17.45 -18.71
N GLY A 268 4.81 16.65 -19.74
CA GLY A 268 3.81 15.83 -20.42
C GLY A 268 3.05 14.89 -19.48
N PRO A 269 1.91 14.36 -19.93
CA PRO A 269 1.10 13.46 -19.13
C PRO A 269 1.97 12.26 -18.73
N PHE A 270 2.10 12.04 -17.42
CA PHE A 270 2.55 10.76 -16.88
C PHE A 270 1.61 9.71 -17.48
N ALA A 271 2.14 8.87 -18.36
CA ALA A 271 1.42 7.71 -18.83
C ALA A 271 0.93 6.94 -17.61
N ASP A 272 -0.38 6.67 -17.58
CA ASP A 272 -1.07 5.90 -16.56
C ASP A 272 -0.26 4.66 -16.18
N TYR A 273 0.56 4.75 -15.13
CA TYR A 273 1.18 3.60 -14.53
C TYR A 273 0.12 2.94 -13.65
N SER A 274 -0.87 2.34 -14.33
CA SER A 274 -1.88 1.50 -13.71
C SER A 274 -1.27 0.12 -13.52
N PRO A 275 -1.02 -0.34 -12.28
CA PRO A 275 -0.53 -1.70 -12.03
C PRO A 275 -1.53 -2.79 -12.46
N ALA A 276 -2.76 -2.43 -12.86
CA ALA A 276 -3.77 -3.35 -13.35
C ALA A 276 -3.56 -3.83 -14.81
N ALA A 277 -2.67 -3.21 -15.59
CA ALA A 277 -2.50 -3.54 -17.02
C ALA A 277 -1.42 -4.61 -17.32
N ALA A 278 -0.66 -5.08 -16.33
CA ALA A 278 0.43 -6.04 -16.54
C ALA A 278 -0.01 -7.52 -16.61
N ALA A 279 -1.31 -7.83 -16.43
CA ALA A 279 -1.79 -9.21 -16.29
C ALA A 279 -2.57 -9.79 -17.50
N SER A 280 -2.59 -9.14 -18.67
CA SER A 280 -3.29 -9.71 -19.83
C SER A 280 -2.55 -9.53 -21.15
N ARG A 281 -1.55 -10.39 -21.42
CA ARG A 281 -1.09 -10.73 -22.78
C ARG A 281 -0.18 -11.97 -22.73
N GLY A 282 -0.79 -13.14 -22.88
CA GLY A 282 -0.09 -14.42 -22.90
C GLY A 282 -0.98 -15.57 -23.36
N GLY A 283 -1.79 -15.35 -24.41
CA GLY A 283 -2.51 -16.44 -25.07
C GLY A 283 -1.58 -17.15 -26.05
N ALA A 284 -1.05 -18.31 -25.66
CA ALA A 284 -0.39 -19.24 -26.56
C ALA A 284 -1.02 -20.63 -26.42
N ARG A 285 -1.63 -21.06 -27.52
CA ARG A 285 -2.21 -22.39 -27.78
C ARG A 285 -1.15 -23.48 -27.58
N PHE A 286 -1.48 -24.55 -26.86
CA PHE A 286 -0.90 -25.86 -27.15
C PHE A 286 -2.01 -26.91 -27.27
N ALA A 287 -1.84 -27.71 -28.31
CA ALA A 287 -2.82 -28.59 -28.91
C ALA A 287 -3.05 -29.87 -28.10
N ALA A 288 -4.27 -30.38 -28.21
CA ALA A 288 -4.66 -31.72 -27.83
C ALA A 288 -3.84 -32.79 -28.57
N ALA A 289 -3.29 -33.73 -27.82
CA ALA A 289 -2.85 -35.01 -28.34
C ALA A 289 -3.72 -36.12 -27.74
N ALA A 290 -4.72 -36.55 -28.52
CA ALA A 290 -5.47 -37.77 -28.28
C ALA A 290 -4.60 -38.97 -28.69
N GLY A 291 -4.16 -39.77 -27.71
CA GLY A 291 -3.50 -41.06 -27.91
C GLY A 291 -4.46 -42.21 -27.65
N ARG A 292 -4.59 -43.09 -28.65
CA ARG A 292 -5.54 -44.20 -28.74
C ARG A 292 -5.19 -45.40 -27.84
N ARG A 293 -6.27 -46.09 -27.48
CA ARG A 293 -6.46 -47.49 -27.07
C ARG A 293 -5.39 -48.51 -27.51
N SER A 294 -5.07 -49.39 -26.58
CA SER A 294 -4.84 -50.83 -26.77
C SER A 294 -5.42 -51.49 -25.51
N ASP A 295 -6.60 -52.11 -25.58
CA ASP A 295 -6.81 -53.55 -25.88
C ASP A 295 -5.88 -54.47 -25.11
N GLU A 296 -6.35 -54.94 -23.94
CA GLU A 296 -5.97 -56.22 -23.36
C GLU A 296 -7.26 -56.98 -22.97
N SER A 297 -7.51 -58.08 -23.70
CA SER A 297 -8.47 -59.11 -23.32
C SER A 297 -7.87 -60.05 -22.27
N PRO A 298 -8.70 -60.71 -21.43
CA PRO A 298 -8.24 -61.64 -20.43
C PRO A 298 -8.04 -63.03 -21.04
N ALA A 299 -7.03 -63.76 -20.54
CA ALA A 299 -6.88 -65.19 -20.80
C ALA A 299 -7.00 -65.98 -19.49
N ALA A 300 -7.96 -66.92 -19.53
CA ALA A 300 -8.10 -68.20 -18.80
C ALA A 300 -7.97 -68.20 -17.26
#